data_AF-A0A9K3KXH8-F1
#
_entry.id   AF-A0A9K3KXH8-F1
#
_cell.length_a   1.000
_cell.length_b   1.000
_cell.length_c   1.000
_cell.angle_alpha   90.00
_cell.angle_beta   90.00
_cell.angle_gamma   90.00
#
_symmetry.space_group_name_H-M   'P 1'
#
loop_
_entity.id
_entity.type
_entity.pdbx_description
1 polymer ?
#
loop_
_entity_poly.entity_id
_entity_poly.type
_entity_poly.pdbx_seq_one_letter_code
_entity_poly.pdbx_strand_id
1 'polypeptide(L)'
;MSQQQQAPANSTSASVKDDGRDGRLSFRNFAETQLRKEFKAEAMKKCDLQVGTFAECIQEQGLWAPFRCKEFQKDVNECMAVYNSEERFELFKKEHQDEIDSKPYVQAGR
;
A
#
# COMPACT_ATOMS: atom_id res chain seq x y z
N MET A 1 -34.18 46.95 24.14
CA MET A 1 -33.47 45.89 24.89
C MET A 1 -32.89 44.92 23.87
N SER A 2 -31.59 44.69 23.98
CA SER A 2 -30.72 44.06 22.99
C SER A 2 -30.82 42.53 22.97
N GLN A 3 -30.71 41.97 21.77
CA GLN A 3 -30.14 40.67 21.34
C GLN A 3 -30.23 39.44 22.27
N GLN A 4 -30.71 38.32 21.69
CA GLN A 4 -29.91 37.08 21.64
C GLN A 4 -30.37 36.12 20.54
N GLN A 5 -29.48 35.92 19.57
CA GLN A 5 -29.46 34.78 18.65
C GLN A 5 -29.02 33.51 19.40
N GLN A 6 -29.58 32.35 19.03
CA GLN A 6 -29.04 31.04 19.39
C GLN A 6 -28.54 30.32 18.14
N ALA A 7 -27.28 29.88 18.20
CA ALA A 7 -26.49 29.28 17.14
C ALA A 7 -26.78 27.77 16.96
N PRO A 8 -26.54 27.19 15.76
CA PRO A 8 -26.59 25.74 15.55
C PRO A 8 -25.24 25.11 15.94
N ALA A 9 -25.23 24.29 16.99
CA ALA A 9 -24.03 23.58 17.43
C ALA A 9 -24.11 22.08 17.08
N ASN A 10 -23.15 21.66 16.24
CA ASN A 10 -22.38 20.41 16.42
C ASN A 10 -22.94 19.07 15.85
N SER A 11 -23.21 18.97 14.55
CA SER A 11 -23.49 17.68 13.86
C SER A 11 -22.55 17.30 12.70
N THR A 12 -21.54 18.10 12.37
CA THR A 12 -20.73 17.89 11.13
C THR A 12 -19.42 17.11 11.32
N SER A 13 -18.94 16.89 12.54
CA SER A 13 -17.64 16.24 12.76
C SER A 13 -17.69 14.70 12.84
N ALA A 14 -18.85 14.12 13.17
CA ALA A 14 -19.03 12.67 13.25
C ALA A 14 -19.14 12.06 11.85
N SER A 15 -19.98 12.62 10.97
CA SER A 15 -20.18 12.12 9.61
C SER A 15 -18.90 12.16 8.77
N VAL A 16 -18.12 13.25 8.86
CA VAL A 16 -16.84 13.38 8.14
C VAL A 16 -15.80 12.34 8.58
N LYS A 17 -15.85 11.88 9.84
CA LYS A 17 -14.96 10.82 10.35
C LYS A 17 -15.39 9.44 9.91
N ASP A 18 -16.71 9.19 9.79
CA ASP A 18 -17.25 7.92 9.30
C ASP A 18 -16.98 7.75 7.80
N ASP A 19 -17.14 8.79 6.98
CA ASP A 19 -16.81 8.76 5.55
C ASP A 19 -15.33 8.43 5.31
N GLY A 20 -14.43 8.95 6.14
CA GLY A 20 -13.00 8.62 6.08
C GLY A 20 -12.68 7.17 6.50
N ARG A 21 -13.51 6.57 7.36
CA ARG A 21 -13.36 5.17 7.80
C ARG A 21 -13.92 4.21 6.76
N ASP A 22 -15.11 4.51 6.23
CA ASP A 22 -15.75 3.74 5.16
C ASP A 22 -14.90 3.76 3.88
N GLY A 23 -14.34 4.93 3.54
CA GLY A 23 -13.37 5.06 2.46
C GLY A 23 -12.15 4.16 2.62
N ARG A 24 -11.66 3.89 3.83
CA ARG A 24 -10.53 2.96 4.06
C ARG A 24 -10.95 1.50 4.04
N LEU A 25 -12.21 1.20 4.34
CA LEU A 25 -12.76 -0.15 4.42
C LEU A 25 -13.50 -0.57 3.14
N SER A 26 -13.64 0.34 2.17
CA SER A 26 -14.31 0.02 0.91
C SER A 26 -13.66 -1.20 0.27
N PHE A 27 -14.50 -2.15 -0.10
CA PHE A 27 -14.09 -3.43 -0.65
C PHE A 27 -13.16 -3.26 -1.87
N ARG A 28 -13.39 -2.21 -2.69
CA ARG A 28 -12.52 -1.82 -3.80
C ARG A 28 -11.11 -1.42 -3.38
N ASN A 29 -10.98 -0.66 -2.29
CA ASN A 29 -9.66 -0.26 -1.78
C ASN A 29 -8.91 -1.44 -1.18
N PHE A 30 -9.62 -2.39 -0.58
CA PHE A 30 -9.02 -3.64 -0.11
C PHE A 30 -8.51 -4.49 -1.28
N ALA A 31 -9.33 -4.68 -2.33
CA ALA A 31 -8.93 -5.43 -3.53
C ALA A 31 -7.72 -4.80 -4.21
N GLU A 32 -7.71 -3.48 -4.42
CA GLU A 32 -6.53 -2.81 -5.00
C GLU A 32 -5.29 -2.93 -4.10
N THR A 33 -5.46 -2.78 -2.78
CA THR A 33 -4.35 -2.95 -1.84
C THR A 33 -3.77 -4.36 -1.89
N GLN A 34 -4.62 -5.38 -2.04
CA GLN A 34 -4.20 -6.77 -2.15
C GLN A 34 -3.42 -7.01 -3.46
N LEU A 35 -3.91 -6.48 -4.58
CA LEU A 35 -3.19 -6.56 -5.86
C LEU A 35 -1.84 -5.86 -5.81
N ARG A 36 -1.76 -4.68 -5.18
CA ARG A 36 -0.47 -3.99 -4.98
C ARG A 36 0.51 -4.83 -4.16
N LYS A 37 0.02 -5.60 -3.17
CA LYS A 37 0.87 -6.52 -2.39
C LYS A 37 1.38 -7.67 -3.25
N GLU A 38 0.51 -8.28 -4.05
CA GLU A 38 0.87 -9.40 -4.94
C GLU A 38 1.87 -8.95 -6.01
N PHE A 39 1.59 -7.84 -6.67
CA PHE A 39 2.50 -7.21 -7.62
C PHE A 39 3.87 -6.89 -7.00
N LYS A 40 3.88 -6.30 -5.81
CA LYS A 40 5.13 -6.02 -5.08
C LYS A 40 5.86 -7.30 -4.70
N ALA A 41 5.16 -8.36 -4.30
CA ALA A 41 5.77 -9.64 -3.97
C ALA A 41 6.43 -10.28 -5.21
N GLU A 42 5.81 -10.14 -6.38
CA GLU A 42 6.41 -10.59 -7.64
C GLU A 42 7.65 -9.76 -8.03
N ALA A 43 7.58 -8.44 -7.87
CA ALA A 43 8.74 -7.57 -8.03
C ALA A 43 9.88 -7.94 -7.06
N MET A 44 9.57 -8.28 -5.81
CA MET A 44 10.55 -8.75 -4.83
C MET A 44 11.25 -10.04 -5.28
N LYS A 45 10.52 -11.00 -5.88
CA LYS A 45 11.12 -12.22 -6.43
C LYS A 45 12.07 -11.94 -7.59
N LYS A 46 11.78 -10.91 -8.41
CA LYS A 46 12.69 -10.49 -9.51
C LYS A 46 13.96 -9.82 -8.97
N CYS A 47 13.87 -9.19 -7.81
CA CYS A 47 14.98 -8.51 -7.13
C CYS A 47 15.60 -9.34 -5.99
N ASP A 48 15.40 -10.67 -6.00
CA ASP A 48 15.79 -11.55 -4.88
C ASP A 48 17.29 -11.48 -4.56
N LEU A 49 18.13 -11.31 -5.59
CA LEU A 49 19.57 -11.15 -5.41
C LEU A 49 19.91 -9.89 -4.60
N GLN A 50 19.37 -8.73 -4.99
CA GLN A 50 19.62 -7.46 -4.30
C GLN A 50 19.02 -7.49 -2.88
N VAL A 51 17.81 -8.06 -2.75
CA VAL A 51 17.14 -8.22 -1.47
C VAL A 51 17.93 -9.13 -0.54
N GLY A 52 18.49 -10.24 -1.06
CA GLY A 52 19.36 -11.15 -0.34
C GLY A 52 20.61 -10.44 0.19
N THR A 53 21.33 -9.72 -0.67
CA THR A 53 22.53 -8.96 -0.24
C THR A 53 22.21 -7.88 0.80
N PHE A 54 21.05 -7.23 0.69
CA PHE A 54 20.61 -6.26 1.68
C PHE A 54 20.26 -6.94 3.02
N ALA A 55 19.59 -8.10 2.97
CA ALA A 55 19.25 -8.88 4.15
C ALA A 55 20.50 -9.38 4.88
N GLU A 56 21.51 -9.87 4.15
CA GLU A 56 22.81 -10.26 4.69
C GLU A 56 23.48 -9.07 5.41
N CYS A 57 23.55 -7.90 4.77
CA CYS A 57 24.11 -6.71 5.41
C CYS A 57 23.35 -6.31 6.69
N ILE A 58 22.01 -6.40 6.69
CA ILE A 58 21.21 -6.11 7.89
C ILE A 58 21.54 -7.10 9.01
N GLN A 59 21.67 -8.39 8.69
CA GLN A 59 22.01 -9.42 9.66
C GLN A 59 23.38 -9.19 10.30
N GLU A 60 24.37 -8.75 9.51
CA GLU A 60 25.72 -8.48 9.99
C GLU A 60 25.82 -7.17 10.80
N GLN A 61 25.20 -6.10 10.32
CA GLN A 61 25.37 -4.76 10.90
C GLN A 61 24.38 -4.48 12.04
N GLY A 62 23.26 -5.20 12.10
CA GLY A 62 22.22 -5.08 13.12
C GLY A 62 21.74 -3.63 13.28
N LEU A 63 22.01 -3.04 14.45
CA LEU A 63 21.63 -1.66 14.77
C LEU A 63 22.27 -0.60 13.85
N TRP A 64 23.42 -0.91 13.23
CA TRP A 64 24.13 0.01 12.34
C TRP A 64 23.69 -0.08 10.86
N ALA A 65 22.79 -1.01 10.53
CA ALA A 65 22.35 -1.28 9.17
C ALA A 65 21.85 -0.04 8.40
N PRO A 66 21.06 0.90 8.98
CA PRO A 66 20.61 2.08 8.24
C PRO A 66 21.74 2.98 7.73
N PHE A 67 22.90 2.96 8.40
CA PHE A 67 24.07 3.75 8.02
C PHE A 67 25.03 2.98 7.11
N ARG A 68 25.19 1.67 7.38
CA ARG A 68 26.18 0.82 6.72
C ARG A 68 25.65 0.10 5.47
N CYS A 69 24.35 -0.17 5.40
CA CYS A 69 23.71 -0.92 4.31
C CYS A 69 22.98 -0.01 3.30
N LYS A 70 23.25 1.30 3.32
CA LYS A 70 22.57 2.28 2.47
C LYS A 70 22.77 2.01 0.98
N GLU A 71 23.93 1.48 0.60
CA GLU A 71 24.24 1.13 -0.79
C GLU A 71 23.38 -0.04 -1.27
N PHE A 72 23.33 -1.14 -0.50
CA PHE A 72 22.44 -2.28 -0.81
C PHE A 72 20.96 -1.89 -0.82
N GLN A 73 20.55 -0.98 0.07
CA GLN A 73 19.19 -0.43 0.05
C GLN A 73 18.90 0.32 -1.26
N LYS A 74 19.89 1.05 -1.78
CA LYS A 74 19.77 1.75 -3.07
C LYS A 74 19.65 0.75 -4.22
N ASP A 75 20.43 -0.33 -4.23
CA ASP A 75 20.37 -1.36 -5.26
C ASP A 75 18.99 -2.06 -5.29
N VAL A 76 18.43 -2.36 -4.11
CA VAL A 76 17.06 -2.88 -4.01
C VAL A 76 16.05 -1.89 -4.58
N ASN A 77 16.18 -0.60 -4.27
CA ASN A 77 15.28 0.44 -4.76
C ASN A 77 15.39 0.62 -6.28
N GLU A 78 16.60 0.58 -6.84
CA GLU A 78 16.82 0.67 -8.29
C GLU A 78 16.20 -0.53 -9.01
N CYS A 79 16.38 -1.75 -8.49
CA CYS A 79 15.72 -2.92 -9.05
C CYS A 79 14.19 -2.81 -8.95
N MET A 80 13.68 -2.40 -7.79
CA MET A 80 12.25 -2.19 -7.57
C MET A 80 11.66 -1.13 -8.49
N ALA A 81 12.40 -0.06 -8.82
CA ALA A 81 11.91 0.97 -9.74
C ALA A 81 11.60 0.42 -11.14
N VAL A 82 12.33 -0.62 -11.58
CA VAL A 82 12.11 -1.27 -12.88
C VAL A 82 10.87 -2.16 -12.89
N TYR A 83 10.62 -2.89 -11.79
CA TYR A 83 9.55 -3.90 -11.74
C TYR A 83 8.27 -3.42 -11.04
N ASN A 84 8.33 -2.37 -10.23
CA ASN A 84 7.25 -1.84 -9.41
C ASN A 84 6.83 -0.42 -9.81
N SER A 85 6.97 -0.07 -11.09
CA SER A 85 6.47 1.19 -11.64
C SER A 85 4.94 1.18 -11.75
N GLU A 86 4.31 2.36 -11.72
CA GLU A 86 2.86 2.50 -11.84
C GLU A 86 2.32 1.98 -13.19
N GLU A 87 3.06 2.17 -14.29
CA GLU A 87 2.72 1.64 -15.62
C GLU A 87 2.66 0.10 -15.63
N ARG A 88 3.66 -0.56 -15.02
CA ARG A 88 3.67 -2.02 -14.84
C ARG A 88 2.52 -2.49 -13.96
N PHE A 89 2.14 -1.72 -12.95
CA PHE A 89 1.01 -2.04 -12.09
C PHE A 89 -0.33 -1.97 -12.84
N GLU A 90 -0.51 -1.00 -13.73
CA GLU A 90 -1.71 -0.93 -14.58
C GLU A 90 -1.79 -2.11 -15.55
N LEU A 91 -0.66 -2.53 -16.12
CA LEU A 91 -0.59 -3.72 -16.96
C LEU A 91 -0.97 -4.98 -16.17
N PHE A 92 -0.39 -5.14 -14.97
CA PHE A 92 -0.69 -6.23 -14.06
C PHE A 92 -2.17 -6.25 -13.64
N LYS A 93 -2.78 -5.07 -13.40
CA LYS A 93 -4.22 -4.96 -13.13
C LYS A 93 -5.05 -5.47 -14.30
N LYS A 94 -4.68 -5.16 -15.55
CA LYS A 94 -5.39 -5.63 -16.75
C LYS A 94 -5.25 -7.14 -16.93
N GLU A 95 -4.05 -7.68 -16.74
CA GLU A 95 -3.78 -9.13 -16.88
C GLU A 95 -4.47 -9.96 -15.80
N HIS A 96 -4.57 -9.43 -14.57
CA HIS A 96 -5.26 -10.09 -13.46
C HIS A 96 -6.70 -9.64 -13.26
N GLN A 97 -7.25 -8.76 -14.12
CA GLN A 97 -8.63 -8.26 -14.03
C GLN A 97 -9.63 -9.42 -14.07
N ASP A 98 -9.41 -10.36 -15.00
CA ASP A 98 -10.25 -11.55 -15.17
C ASP A 98 -10.16 -12.50 -13.97
N GLU A 99 -8.99 -12.59 -13.32
CA GLU A 99 -8.83 -13.35 -12.07
C GLU A 99 -9.48 -12.67 -10.87
N ILE A 100 -9.45 -11.34 -10.79
CA ILE A 100 -10.13 -10.58 -9.73
C ILE A 100 -11.64 -10.75 -9.85
N ASP A 101 -12.16 -10.69 -11.08
CA ASP A 101 -13.59 -10.86 -11.34
C ASP A 101 -14.04 -12.33 -11.13
N SER A 102 -13.14 -13.30 -11.33
CA SER A 102 -13.42 -14.73 -11.14
C SER A 102 -13.13 -15.26 -9.72
N LYS A 103 -12.23 -14.66 -8.92
CA LYS A 103 -11.86 -15.18 -7.60
C LYS A 103 -12.77 -14.61 -6.50
N PRO A 104 -13.32 -15.46 -5.60
CA PRO A 104 -14.28 -15.06 -4.56
C PRO A 104 -13.69 -14.25 -3.39
N TYR A 105 -12.44 -13.76 -3.48
CA TYR A 105 -11.88 -12.82 -2.50
C TYR A 105 -12.72 -11.53 -2.37
N VAL A 106 -13.64 -11.31 -3.32
CA VAL A 106 -14.65 -10.24 -3.33
C VAL A 106 -15.84 -10.46 -2.40
N GLN A 107 -16.14 -11.69 -2.01
CA GLN A 107 -17.36 -12.03 -1.28
C GLN A 107 -17.17 -12.28 0.22
N ALA A 108 -15.93 -12.29 0.73
CA ALA A 108 -15.63 -12.73 2.10
C ALA A 108 -15.48 -11.59 3.14
N GLY A 109 -16.17 -10.46 2.92
CA GLY A 109 -16.36 -9.42 3.94
C GLY A 109 -17.68 -9.61 4.71
N ARG A 110 -17.97 -10.84 5.15
CA ARG A 110 -19.14 -11.15 5.99
C ARG A 110 -18.76 -11.19 7.46
#